data_AF-A0A9X2I2I5-F1
#
_entry.id   AF-A0A9X2I2I5-F1
#
_cell.length_a   1.000
_cell.length_b   1.000
_cell.length_c   1.000
_cell.angle_alpha   90.00
_cell.angle_beta   90.00
_cell.angle_gamma   90.00
#
_symmetry.space_group_name_H-M   'P 1'
#
loop_
_entity.id
_entity.type
_entity.pdbx_description
1 polymer ?
#
loop_
_entity_poly.entity_id
_entity_poly.type
_entity_poly.pdbx_seq_one_letter_code
_entity_poly.pdbx_strand_id
1 'polypeptide(L)'
;MSREPQQKHLSTTALAKVIGKDSKELFILLANSGWIIKTDGQWHLTEKGRFEGGSYANHPKYGEYIVWPESLKSHPVMGLLPEAPLSARNLSFKLGLPARLVNMLLAERGWIEKYVHGWLATEAGKALGAQQHTSDTSGIPFVTWPETLLDNPALQQSARALKPAAADCLDGHGAGEGGLGFIDNWLYVTGLQHAREYPLALSVGQYRGESVMVDFYLPQQRVAIVYWPADPKPGKLAATLDLREKLKAAHCPVIELEQSQLDNLDEILARELMKLGVAVY
;
A
#
# COMPACT_ATOMS: atom_id res chain seq x y z
N MET A 1 11.64 -42.02 -31.11
CA MET A 1 10.46 -41.15 -31.25
C MET A 1 10.40 -40.26 -30.02
N SER A 2 10.88 -39.03 -30.15
CA SER A 2 10.88 -38.05 -29.06
C SER A 2 9.43 -37.62 -28.78
N ARG A 3 8.97 -37.77 -27.54
CA ARG A 3 7.70 -37.16 -27.09
C ARG A 3 7.89 -35.65 -27.11
N GLU A 4 7.16 -34.96 -27.98
CA GLU A 4 7.03 -33.50 -27.86
C GLU A 4 6.46 -33.19 -26.47
N PRO A 5 7.02 -32.21 -25.74
CA PRO A 5 6.51 -31.83 -24.43
C PRO A 5 5.07 -31.33 -24.59
N GLN A 6 4.12 -31.89 -23.81
CA GLN A 6 2.75 -31.41 -23.75
C GLN A 6 2.75 -29.91 -23.47
N GLN A 7 2.36 -29.11 -24.47
CA GLN A 7 2.20 -27.67 -24.28
C GLN A 7 1.10 -27.43 -23.25
N LYS A 8 1.48 -26.80 -22.15
CA LYS A 8 0.55 -26.42 -21.10
C LYS A 8 -0.39 -25.34 -21.64
N HIS A 9 -1.69 -25.60 -21.55
CA HIS A 9 -2.73 -24.68 -21.98
C HIS A 9 -3.38 -24.02 -20.76
N LEU A 10 -3.70 -22.73 -20.87
CA LEU A 10 -4.29 -21.92 -19.82
C LEU A 10 -5.67 -21.44 -20.27
N SER A 11 -6.67 -21.43 -19.39
CA SER A 11 -7.92 -20.72 -19.66
C SER A 11 -7.65 -19.21 -19.83
N THR A 12 -8.53 -18.47 -20.49
CA THR A 12 -8.40 -17.00 -20.62
C THR A 12 -8.18 -16.31 -19.27
N THR A 13 -8.94 -16.69 -18.24
CA THR A 13 -8.77 -16.16 -16.87
C THR A 13 -7.41 -16.52 -16.26
N ALA A 14 -6.93 -17.75 -16.47
CA ALA A 14 -5.61 -18.17 -15.98
C ALA A 14 -4.49 -17.43 -16.73
N LEU A 15 -4.63 -17.23 -18.03
CA LEU A 15 -3.70 -16.46 -18.84
C LEU A 15 -3.61 -15.00 -18.37
N ALA A 16 -4.76 -14.33 -18.20
CA ALA A 16 -4.84 -12.95 -17.69
C ALA A 16 -4.09 -12.81 -16.35
N LYS A 17 -4.31 -13.75 -15.42
CA LYS A 17 -3.61 -13.78 -14.13
C LYS A 17 -2.09 -13.93 -14.28
N VAL A 18 -1.63 -14.76 -15.21
CA VAL A 18 -0.19 -14.99 -15.44
C VAL A 18 0.49 -13.78 -16.08
N ILE A 19 -0.20 -13.05 -16.95
CA ILE A 19 0.32 -11.79 -17.54
C ILE A 19 0.02 -10.55 -16.68
N GLY A 20 -0.61 -10.73 -15.51
CA GLY A 20 -0.91 -9.67 -14.56
C GLY A 20 -1.99 -8.69 -14.99
N LYS A 21 -2.83 -9.02 -15.98
CA LYS A 21 -3.87 -8.15 -16.55
C LYS A 21 -5.27 -8.53 -16.04
N ASP A 22 -6.24 -7.63 -16.20
CA ASP A 22 -7.62 -7.93 -15.85
C ASP A 22 -8.22 -8.98 -16.83
N SER A 23 -9.00 -9.92 -16.29
CA SER A 23 -9.57 -10.99 -17.12
C SER A 23 -10.62 -10.47 -18.10
N LYS A 24 -11.44 -9.50 -17.69
CA LYS A 24 -12.47 -8.90 -18.54
C LYS A 24 -11.82 -8.12 -19.69
N GLU A 25 -10.74 -7.39 -19.42
CA GLU A 25 -9.95 -6.72 -20.47
C GLU A 25 -9.37 -7.71 -21.48
N LEU A 26 -8.85 -8.85 -21.03
CA LEU A 26 -8.37 -9.89 -21.94
C LEU A 26 -9.50 -10.48 -22.79
N PHE A 27 -10.68 -10.76 -22.22
CA PHE A 27 -11.84 -11.20 -23.00
C PHE A 27 -12.26 -10.15 -24.04
N ILE A 28 -12.28 -8.87 -23.68
CA ILE A 28 -12.60 -7.77 -24.60
C ILE A 28 -11.56 -7.68 -25.72
N LEU A 29 -10.26 -7.76 -25.41
CA LEU A 29 -9.21 -7.73 -26.42
C LEU A 29 -9.35 -8.88 -27.41
N LEU A 30 -9.53 -10.11 -26.92
CA LEU A 30 -9.64 -11.29 -27.78
C LEU A 30 -10.90 -11.20 -28.66
N ALA A 31 -12.00 -10.66 -28.12
CA ALA A 31 -13.22 -10.42 -28.89
C ALA A 31 -13.02 -9.35 -29.97
N ASN A 32 -12.43 -8.20 -29.61
CA ASN A 32 -12.15 -7.10 -30.55
C ASN A 32 -11.12 -7.51 -31.62
N SER A 33 -10.19 -8.41 -31.28
CA SER A 33 -9.23 -9.00 -32.22
C SER A 33 -9.88 -10.04 -33.14
N GLY A 34 -11.14 -10.41 -32.89
CA GLY A 34 -11.92 -11.39 -33.64
C GLY A 34 -11.55 -12.84 -33.33
N TRP A 35 -10.89 -13.11 -32.21
CA TRP A 35 -10.42 -14.45 -31.83
C TRP A 35 -11.50 -15.26 -31.10
N ILE A 36 -12.39 -14.56 -30.41
CA ILE A 36 -13.56 -15.14 -29.75
C ILE A 36 -14.80 -14.31 -30.09
N ILE A 37 -15.97 -14.92 -30.00
CA ILE A 37 -17.26 -14.28 -30.21
C ILE A 37 -18.24 -14.73 -29.12
N LYS A 38 -19.16 -13.85 -28.73
CA LYS A 38 -20.19 -14.18 -27.75
C LYS A 38 -21.49 -14.55 -28.46
N THR A 39 -21.96 -15.78 -28.24
CA THR A 39 -23.23 -16.30 -28.78
C THR A 39 -24.01 -16.90 -27.61
N ASP A 40 -25.31 -16.59 -27.49
CA ASP A 40 -26.19 -17.10 -26.42
C ASP A 40 -25.62 -16.93 -24.99
N GLY A 41 -24.89 -15.84 -24.77
CA GLY A 41 -24.28 -15.53 -23.48
C GLY A 41 -22.95 -16.25 -23.20
N GLN A 42 -22.50 -17.15 -24.08
CA GLN A 42 -21.26 -17.92 -23.93
C GLN A 42 -20.19 -17.48 -24.94
N TRP A 43 -18.92 -17.61 -24.55
CA TRP A 43 -17.78 -17.30 -25.41
C TRP A 43 -17.40 -18.51 -26.25
N HIS A 44 -17.35 -18.32 -27.56
CA HIS A 44 -16.95 -19.32 -28.53
C HIS A 44 -15.68 -18.88 -29.27
N LEU A 45 -14.83 -19.84 -29.58
CA LEU A 45 -13.62 -19.65 -30.37
C LEU A 45 -13.97 -19.50 -31.86
N THR A 46 -13.43 -18.47 -32.50
CA THR A 46 -13.57 -18.28 -33.97
C THR A 46 -12.50 -19.07 -34.72
N GLU A 47 -12.61 -19.15 -36.04
CA GLU A 47 -11.56 -19.73 -36.88
C GLU A 47 -10.22 -18.98 -36.74
N LYS A 48 -10.27 -17.65 -36.61
CA LYS A 48 -9.07 -16.85 -36.32
C LYS A 48 -8.49 -17.18 -34.95
N GLY A 49 -9.32 -17.36 -33.93
CA GLY A 49 -8.87 -17.77 -32.60
C GLY A 49 -8.19 -19.14 -32.59
N ARG A 50 -8.71 -20.11 -33.36
CA ARG A 50 -8.06 -21.42 -33.56
C ARG A 50 -6.71 -21.28 -34.25
N PHE A 51 -6.63 -20.44 -35.29
CA PHE A 51 -5.39 -20.18 -36.01
C PHE A 51 -4.30 -19.61 -35.09
N GLU A 52 -4.69 -18.74 -34.15
CA GLU A 52 -3.79 -18.13 -33.15
C GLU A 52 -3.49 -19.07 -31.95
N GLY A 53 -3.85 -20.36 -32.07
CA GLY A 53 -3.53 -21.42 -31.12
C GLY A 53 -4.60 -21.72 -30.07
N GLY A 54 -5.76 -21.04 -30.10
CA GLY A 54 -6.87 -21.35 -29.21
C GLY A 54 -7.42 -22.75 -29.43
N SER A 55 -7.82 -23.42 -28.36
CA SER A 55 -8.49 -24.72 -28.43
C SER A 55 -9.53 -24.85 -27.31
N TYR A 56 -10.32 -25.93 -27.34
CA TYR A 56 -11.28 -26.25 -26.28
C TYR A 56 -10.71 -27.28 -25.32
N ALA A 57 -10.94 -27.08 -24.03
CA ALA A 57 -10.74 -28.06 -22.98
C ALA A 57 -12.07 -28.29 -22.26
N ASN A 58 -12.18 -29.43 -21.56
CA ASN A 58 -13.42 -29.80 -20.87
C ASN A 58 -13.16 -30.00 -19.38
N HIS A 59 -13.99 -29.41 -18.53
CA HIS A 59 -13.91 -29.55 -17.08
C HIS A 59 -15.19 -30.19 -16.52
N PRO A 60 -15.10 -31.23 -15.67
CA PRO A 60 -16.29 -31.96 -15.18
C PRO A 60 -17.37 -31.08 -14.54
N LYS A 61 -16.97 -29.96 -13.93
CA LYS A 61 -17.88 -29.01 -13.26
C LYS A 61 -18.33 -27.83 -14.14
N TYR A 62 -17.54 -27.43 -15.13
CA TYR A 62 -17.73 -26.16 -15.85
C TYR A 62 -18.00 -26.34 -17.34
N GLY A 63 -17.97 -27.58 -17.84
CA GLY A 63 -18.20 -27.89 -19.25
C GLY A 63 -17.00 -27.52 -20.13
N GLU A 64 -17.28 -27.31 -21.40
CA GLU A 64 -16.31 -26.92 -22.42
C GLU A 64 -15.92 -25.44 -22.27
N TYR A 65 -14.63 -25.13 -22.36
CA TYR A 65 -14.09 -23.78 -22.25
C TYR A 65 -12.86 -23.57 -23.12
N ILE A 66 -12.60 -22.32 -23.49
CA ILE A 66 -11.47 -21.94 -24.34
C ILE A 66 -10.17 -21.93 -23.53
N VAL A 67 -9.12 -22.52 -24.11
CA VAL A 67 -7.76 -22.51 -23.59
C VAL A 67 -6.76 -22.04 -24.64
N TRP A 68 -5.66 -21.47 -24.16
CA TRP A 68 -4.61 -20.85 -24.96
C TRP A 68 -3.24 -21.43 -24.59
N PRO A 69 -2.31 -21.54 -25.55
CA PRO A 69 -0.95 -21.97 -25.27
C PRO A 69 -0.21 -20.92 -24.43
N GLU A 70 0.73 -21.34 -23.60
CA GLU A 70 1.54 -20.42 -22.79
C GLU A 70 2.38 -19.44 -23.61
N SER A 71 2.70 -19.76 -24.87
CA SER A 71 3.40 -18.86 -25.80
C SER A 71 2.63 -17.56 -26.04
N LEU A 72 1.31 -17.56 -25.84
CA LEU A 72 0.46 -16.39 -26.06
C LEU A 72 0.80 -15.22 -25.13
N LYS A 73 1.49 -15.48 -24.00
CA LYS A 73 1.99 -14.44 -23.08
C LYS A 73 2.88 -13.40 -23.79
N SER A 74 3.61 -13.82 -24.82
CA SER A 74 4.55 -12.98 -25.56
C SER A 74 3.99 -12.52 -26.91
N HIS A 75 2.72 -12.81 -27.20
CA HIS A 75 2.11 -12.48 -28.49
C HIS A 75 1.90 -10.96 -28.61
N PRO A 76 2.18 -10.33 -29.78
CA PRO A 76 2.02 -8.88 -29.97
C PRO A 76 0.64 -8.33 -29.62
N VAL A 77 -0.42 -9.15 -29.77
CA VAL A 77 -1.79 -8.78 -29.36
C VAL A 77 -1.87 -8.38 -27.88
N MET A 78 -1.03 -8.97 -27.02
CA MET A 78 -1.00 -8.64 -25.59
C MET A 78 -0.55 -7.20 -25.33
N GLY A 79 0.24 -6.61 -26.24
CA GLY A 79 0.63 -5.20 -26.18
C GLY A 79 -0.51 -4.22 -26.44
N LEU A 80 -1.66 -4.70 -26.92
CA LEU A 80 -2.88 -3.89 -27.05
C LEU A 80 -3.71 -3.87 -25.76
N LEU A 81 -3.37 -4.70 -24.76
CA LEU A 81 -3.99 -4.59 -23.46
C LEU A 81 -3.54 -3.27 -22.82
N PRO A 82 -4.45 -2.53 -22.18
CA PRO A 82 -4.03 -1.44 -21.31
C PRO A 82 -3.06 -1.99 -20.26
N GLU A 83 -2.20 -1.12 -19.73
CA GLU A 83 -1.46 -1.51 -18.53
C GLU A 83 -2.42 -1.91 -17.44
N ALA A 84 -2.15 -3.05 -16.79
CA ALA A 84 -3.07 -3.58 -15.79
C ALA A 84 -3.30 -2.50 -14.74
N PRO A 85 -4.55 -2.09 -14.47
CA PRO A 85 -4.77 -1.03 -13.52
C PRO A 85 -4.33 -1.53 -12.14
N LEU A 86 -3.31 -0.87 -11.61
CA LEU A 86 -2.57 -1.25 -10.41
C LEU A 86 -3.44 -0.96 -9.19
N SER A 87 -3.81 -2.00 -8.46
CA SER A 87 -4.38 -1.81 -7.12
C SER A 87 -3.31 -1.27 -6.16
N ALA A 88 -3.72 -0.81 -4.98
CA ALA A 88 -2.80 -0.46 -3.90
C ALA A 88 -1.80 -1.57 -3.59
N ARG A 89 -2.19 -2.84 -3.70
CA ARG A 89 -1.29 -4.00 -3.55
C ARG A 89 -0.26 -4.08 -4.66
N ASN A 90 -0.63 -3.80 -5.91
CA ASN A 90 0.33 -3.80 -7.02
C ASN A 90 1.32 -2.64 -6.90
N LEU A 91 0.82 -1.45 -6.55
CA LEU A 91 1.63 -0.27 -6.26
C LEU A 91 2.59 -0.52 -5.10
N SER A 92 2.16 -1.24 -4.07
CA SER A 92 2.97 -1.57 -2.89
C SER A 92 4.28 -2.26 -3.25
N PHE A 93 4.22 -3.25 -4.15
CA PHE A 93 5.41 -3.95 -4.64
C PHE A 93 6.33 -3.03 -5.44
N LYS A 94 5.76 -2.15 -6.27
CA LYS A 94 6.55 -1.23 -7.10
C LYS A 94 7.19 -0.09 -6.30
N LEU A 95 6.53 0.38 -5.24
CA LEU A 95 7.03 1.45 -4.37
C LEU A 95 7.91 0.95 -3.23
N GLY A 96 7.82 -0.35 -2.90
CA GLY A 96 8.49 -0.93 -1.73
C GLY A 96 7.88 -0.41 -0.42
N LEU A 97 6.55 -0.30 -0.37
CA LEU A 97 5.79 0.16 0.79
C LEU A 97 4.69 -0.86 1.13
N PRO A 98 4.23 -0.95 2.38
CA PRO A 98 3.02 -1.68 2.71
C PRO A 98 1.81 -1.13 1.93
N ALA A 99 0.96 -2.01 1.40
CA ALA A 99 -0.21 -1.60 0.60
C ALA A 99 -1.16 -0.67 1.38
N ARG A 100 -1.22 -0.84 2.70
CA ARG A 100 -1.96 0.02 3.62
C ARG A 100 -1.43 1.45 3.58
N LEU A 101 -0.11 1.63 3.72
CA LEU A 101 0.53 2.95 3.64
C LEU A 101 0.42 3.57 2.25
N VAL A 102 0.39 2.77 1.18
CA VAL A 102 0.09 3.28 -0.16
C VAL A 102 -1.30 3.92 -0.19
N ASN A 103 -2.34 3.27 0.35
CA ASN A 103 -3.66 3.89 0.42
C ASN A 103 -3.66 5.16 1.29
N MET A 104 -3.01 5.14 2.45
CA MET A 104 -2.89 6.33 3.31
C MET A 104 -2.25 7.51 2.56
N LEU A 105 -1.17 7.25 1.83
CA LEU A 105 -0.48 8.25 1.03
C LEU A 105 -1.39 8.80 -0.08
N LEU A 106 -2.05 7.93 -0.84
CA LEU A 106 -2.99 8.36 -1.89
C LEU A 106 -4.15 9.17 -1.30
N ALA A 107 -4.59 8.84 -0.09
CA ALA A 107 -5.64 9.55 0.62
C ALA A 107 -5.19 10.92 1.13
N GLU A 108 -3.97 11.01 1.66
CA GLU A 108 -3.34 12.26 2.07
C GLU A 108 -3.21 13.24 0.90
N ARG A 109 -2.89 12.73 -0.30
CA ARG A 109 -2.89 13.52 -1.54
C ARG A 109 -4.29 13.91 -2.04
N GLY A 110 -5.35 13.45 -1.38
CA GLY A 110 -6.73 13.68 -1.77
C GLY A 110 -7.14 12.95 -3.04
N TRP A 111 -6.41 11.90 -3.44
CA TRP A 111 -6.67 11.13 -4.65
C TRP A 111 -7.66 9.97 -4.42
N ILE A 112 -7.71 9.47 -3.18
CA ILE A 112 -8.76 8.58 -2.69
C ILE A 112 -9.30 9.10 -1.36
N GLU A 113 -10.43 8.58 -0.94
CA GLU A 113 -10.99 8.85 0.39
C GLU A 113 -11.44 7.55 1.06
N LYS A 114 -11.39 7.55 2.39
CA LYS A 114 -11.76 6.39 3.20
C LYS A 114 -13.28 6.23 3.18
N TYR A 115 -13.73 5.00 2.93
CA TYR A 115 -15.14 4.62 3.08
C TYR A 115 -15.34 3.81 4.35
N VAL A 116 -16.60 3.49 4.70
CA VAL A 116 -16.95 2.64 5.86
C VAL A 116 -16.10 1.37 5.86
N HIS A 117 -15.94 0.76 4.68
CA HIS A 117 -14.96 -0.28 4.41
C HIS A 117 -14.37 -0.04 3.03
N GLY A 118 -13.04 0.04 2.90
CA GLY A 118 -12.36 0.24 1.62
C GLY A 118 -12.18 1.72 1.24
N TRP A 119 -12.05 1.95 -0.07
CA TRP A 119 -11.58 3.23 -0.63
C TRP A 119 -12.39 3.67 -1.83
N LEU A 120 -12.68 4.96 -1.89
CA LEU A 120 -13.34 5.60 -3.02
C LEU A 120 -12.38 6.53 -3.77
N ALA A 121 -12.49 6.56 -5.10
CA ALA A 121 -11.74 7.51 -5.92
C ALA A 121 -12.38 8.90 -5.85
N THR A 122 -11.57 9.92 -5.55
CA THR A 122 -12.00 11.33 -5.62
C THR A 122 -11.99 11.82 -7.07
N GLU A 123 -12.54 13.01 -7.32
CA GLU A 123 -12.44 13.66 -8.63
C GLU A 123 -10.99 13.95 -9.04
N ALA A 124 -10.13 14.33 -8.08
CA ALA A 124 -8.70 14.51 -8.34
C ALA A 124 -8.01 13.18 -8.71
N GLY A 125 -8.39 12.08 -8.04
CA GLY A 125 -7.91 10.75 -8.40
C GLY A 125 -8.35 10.33 -9.79
N LYS A 126 -9.63 10.53 -10.14
CA LYS A 126 -10.17 10.20 -11.47
C LYS A 126 -9.48 11.00 -12.58
N ALA A 127 -9.13 12.26 -12.33
CA ALA A 127 -8.35 13.07 -13.26
C ALA A 127 -6.93 12.49 -13.53
N LEU A 128 -6.39 11.71 -12.60
CA LEU A 128 -5.14 10.96 -12.74
C LEU A 128 -5.35 9.51 -13.25
N GLY A 129 -6.57 9.16 -13.67
CA GLY A 129 -6.90 7.85 -14.22
C GLY A 129 -7.34 6.81 -13.18
N ALA A 130 -7.63 7.21 -11.93
CA ALA A 130 -8.18 6.30 -10.93
C ALA A 130 -9.48 5.64 -11.42
N GLN A 131 -9.58 4.33 -11.26
CA GLN A 131 -10.80 3.58 -11.57
C GLN A 131 -11.38 3.00 -10.29
N GLN A 132 -12.68 3.22 -10.10
CA GLN A 132 -13.43 2.67 -8.98
C GLN A 132 -13.86 1.24 -9.28
N HIS A 133 -13.59 0.33 -8.35
CA HIS A 133 -14.05 -1.04 -8.40
C HIS A 133 -14.72 -1.43 -7.08
N THR A 134 -15.40 -2.57 -7.12
CA THR A 134 -15.96 -3.25 -5.94
C THR A 134 -15.53 -4.71 -6.00
N SER A 135 -15.07 -5.26 -4.88
CA SER A 135 -14.72 -6.68 -4.83
C SER A 135 -15.97 -7.55 -4.98
N ASP A 136 -15.99 -8.44 -5.95
CA ASP A 136 -17.10 -9.40 -6.14
C ASP A 136 -17.29 -10.32 -4.92
N THR A 137 -16.22 -10.58 -4.16
CA THR A 137 -16.24 -11.50 -3.01
C THR A 137 -16.70 -10.81 -1.72
N SER A 138 -16.18 -9.62 -1.44
CA SER A 138 -16.43 -8.94 -0.16
C SER A 138 -17.37 -7.74 -0.25
N GLY A 139 -17.70 -7.28 -1.46
CA GLY A 139 -18.45 -6.04 -1.69
C GLY A 139 -17.68 -4.77 -1.30
N ILE A 140 -16.40 -4.89 -0.93
CA ILE A 140 -15.60 -3.74 -0.46
C ILE A 140 -15.13 -2.92 -1.67
N PRO A 141 -15.40 -1.60 -1.72
CA PRO A 141 -14.88 -0.72 -2.76
C PRO A 141 -13.37 -0.56 -2.68
N PHE A 142 -12.71 -0.51 -3.84
CA PHE A 142 -11.28 -0.25 -3.96
C PHE A 142 -10.97 0.51 -5.25
N VAL A 143 -9.78 1.10 -5.30
CA VAL A 143 -9.33 1.92 -6.43
C VAL A 143 -8.13 1.27 -7.11
N THR A 144 -8.08 1.36 -8.43
CA THR A 144 -6.95 0.96 -9.26
C THR A 144 -6.44 2.14 -10.10
N TRP A 145 -5.20 2.03 -10.58
CA TRP A 145 -4.45 3.15 -11.15
C TRP A 145 -3.70 2.76 -12.42
N PRO A 146 -3.54 3.65 -13.40
CA PRO A 146 -2.65 3.39 -14.52
C PRO A 146 -1.19 3.31 -14.05
N GLU A 147 -0.35 2.59 -14.79
CA GLU A 147 1.08 2.49 -14.47
C GLU A 147 1.80 3.85 -14.51
N THR A 148 1.32 4.77 -15.35
CA THR A 148 1.80 6.16 -15.46
C THR A 148 1.70 6.94 -14.15
N LEU A 149 0.89 6.50 -13.18
CA LEU A 149 0.87 7.09 -11.85
C LEU A 149 2.25 7.02 -11.17
N LEU A 150 3.04 5.98 -11.44
CA LEU A 150 4.38 5.82 -10.85
C LEU A 150 5.36 6.89 -11.29
N ASP A 151 5.09 7.54 -12.43
CA ASP A 151 5.88 8.66 -12.95
C ASP A 151 5.46 9.99 -12.33
N ASN A 152 4.37 10.03 -11.54
CA ASN A 152 3.90 11.23 -10.88
C ASN A 152 4.92 11.71 -9.82
N PRO A 153 5.51 12.92 -9.97
CA PRO A 153 6.54 13.40 -9.05
C PRO A 153 6.06 13.51 -7.60
N ALA A 154 4.79 13.89 -7.41
CA ALA A 154 4.19 13.99 -6.09
C ALA A 154 4.08 12.62 -5.40
N LEU A 155 3.67 11.57 -6.13
CA LEU A 155 3.67 10.21 -5.59
C LEU A 155 5.08 9.75 -5.23
N GLN A 156 6.05 9.95 -6.13
CA GLN A 156 7.43 9.55 -5.89
C GLN A 156 8.04 10.26 -4.67
N GLN A 157 7.76 11.56 -4.51
CA GLN A 157 8.21 12.33 -3.35
C GLN A 157 7.62 11.77 -2.05
N SER A 158 6.30 11.55 -1.98
CA SER A 158 5.70 10.97 -0.77
C SER A 158 6.16 9.55 -0.50
N ALA A 159 6.35 8.73 -1.53
CA ALA A 159 6.81 7.36 -1.34
C ALA A 159 8.26 7.31 -0.83
N ARG A 160 9.09 8.29 -1.20
CA ARG A 160 10.44 8.45 -0.63
C ARG A 160 10.39 8.96 0.81
N ALA A 161 9.43 9.82 1.15
CA ALA A 161 9.26 10.33 2.51
C ALA A 161 8.93 9.23 3.53
N LEU A 162 8.21 8.18 3.10
CA LEU A 162 7.93 6.98 3.90
C LEU A 162 9.08 5.96 3.89
N LYS A 163 10.32 6.42 3.74
CA LYS A 163 11.53 5.60 3.88
C LYS A 163 12.49 6.28 4.86
N PRO A 164 13.35 5.51 5.57
CA PRO A 164 14.23 6.06 6.60
C PRO A 164 15.18 7.19 6.18
N ALA A 165 15.47 7.33 4.88
CA ALA A 165 16.43 8.31 4.34
C ALA A 165 15.78 9.58 3.75
N ALA A 166 14.55 9.89 4.14
CA ALA A 166 13.87 11.11 3.70
C ALA A 166 14.56 12.37 4.25
N ALA A 167 14.72 13.40 3.41
CA ALA A 167 15.36 14.66 3.81
C ALA A 167 14.40 15.62 4.53
N ASP A 168 13.14 15.60 4.13
CA ASP A 168 12.08 16.47 4.66
C ASP A 168 10.86 15.64 5.07
N CYS A 169 10.13 16.15 6.05
CA CYS A 169 8.86 15.60 6.47
C CYS A 169 7.71 16.12 5.58
N LEU A 170 6.68 15.30 5.42
CA LEU A 170 5.49 15.61 4.63
C LEU A 170 4.65 16.73 5.24
N ASP A 171 4.77 16.93 6.54
CA ASP A 171 4.06 17.97 7.29
C ASP A 171 4.79 19.33 7.29
N GLY A 172 5.98 19.39 6.67
CA GLY A 172 6.80 20.59 6.52
C GLY A 172 7.95 20.73 7.51
N HIS A 173 8.13 19.82 8.47
CA HIS A 173 9.34 19.82 9.31
C HIS A 173 10.56 19.26 8.54
N GLY A 174 11.78 19.61 8.97
CA GLY A 174 12.99 18.92 8.50
C GLY A 174 13.12 17.53 9.12
N ALA A 175 13.74 16.55 8.46
CA ALA A 175 13.79 15.16 8.94
C ALA A 175 14.41 14.97 10.34
N GLY A 176 15.17 15.94 10.85
CA GLY A 176 15.79 15.86 12.17
C GLY A 176 16.92 14.83 12.23
N GLU A 177 17.17 14.27 13.41
CA GLU A 177 18.22 13.29 13.63
C GLU A 177 17.70 11.85 13.52
N GLY A 178 18.44 11.00 12.80
CA GLY A 178 18.16 9.56 12.72
C GLY A 178 16.76 9.27 12.19
N GLY A 179 15.97 8.52 12.97
CA GLY A 179 14.65 8.04 12.60
C GLY A 179 13.49 9.01 12.78
N LEU A 180 13.72 10.20 13.34
CA LEU A 180 12.65 11.12 13.72
C LEU A 180 11.74 11.47 12.54
N GLY A 181 12.31 11.89 11.41
CA GLY A 181 11.53 12.25 10.23
C GLY A 181 10.73 11.08 9.64
N PHE A 182 11.23 9.85 9.78
CA PHE A 182 10.48 8.68 9.32
C PHE A 182 9.28 8.36 10.23
N ILE A 183 9.46 8.50 11.55
CA ILE A 183 8.36 8.38 12.52
C ILE A 183 7.31 9.47 12.27
N ASP A 184 7.74 10.71 12.10
CA ASP A 184 6.92 11.87 11.82
C ASP A 184 6.08 11.68 10.54
N ASN A 185 6.73 11.28 9.43
CA ASN A 185 6.05 10.97 8.18
C ASN A 185 5.01 9.85 8.32
N TRP A 186 5.30 8.83 9.12
CA TRP A 186 4.34 7.77 9.40
C TRP A 186 3.12 8.28 10.19
N LEU A 187 3.35 9.08 11.25
CA LEU A 187 2.29 9.70 12.04
C LEU A 187 1.41 10.61 11.19
N TYR A 188 2.04 11.39 10.30
CA TYR A 188 1.35 12.30 9.38
C TYR A 188 0.45 11.54 8.40
N VAL A 189 0.98 10.57 7.63
CA VAL A 189 0.17 9.87 6.61
C VAL A 189 -0.93 9.00 7.23
N THR A 190 -0.72 8.52 8.45
CA THR A 190 -1.76 7.75 9.18
C THR A 190 -2.84 8.64 9.77
N GLY A 191 -2.75 9.96 9.62
CA GLY A 191 -3.73 10.93 10.10
C GLY A 191 -3.75 11.08 11.61
N LEU A 192 -2.69 10.65 12.30
CA LEU A 192 -2.57 10.81 13.74
C LEU A 192 -2.16 12.25 14.05
N GLN A 193 -3.05 12.97 14.71
CA GLN A 193 -2.73 14.31 15.22
C GLN A 193 -1.58 14.18 16.22
N HIS A 194 -0.44 14.79 15.90
CA HIS A 194 0.76 14.75 16.72
C HIS A 194 1.39 16.14 16.82
N ALA A 195 2.20 16.32 17.86
CA ALA A 195 3.12 17.43 18.01
C ALA A 195 4.53 16.87 18.07
N ARG A 196 5.48 17.57 17.45
CA ARG A 196 6.90 17.23 17.46
C ARG A 196 7.66 18.14 18.41
N GLU A 197 8.69 17.60 19.07
CA GLU A 197 9.52 18.34 20.05
C GLU A 197 8.63 19.09 21.05
N TYR A 198 7.76 18.33 21.73
CA TYR A 198 6.68 18.91 22.52
C TYR A 198 7.09 19.10 23.99
N PRO A 199 6.93 20.32 24.56
CA PRO A 199 7.11 20.54 25.99
C PRO A 199 5.90 20.01 26.77
N LEU A 200 6.04 18.79 27.31
CA LEU A 200 5.01 18.14 28.10
C LEU A 200 5.10 18.54 29.58
N ALA A 201 4.06 19.21 30.06
CA ALA A 201 3.93 19.57 31.48
C ALA A 201 3.53 18.36 32.33
N LEU A 202 4.31 18.07 33.37
CA LEU A 202 4.07 16.97 34.29
C LEU A 202 3.10 17.43 35.40
N SER A 203 1.90 16.86 35.39
CA SER A 203 0.82 17.28 36.30
C SER A 203 0.69 16.43 37.57
N VAL A 204 1.34 15.27 37.61
CA VAL A 204 1.30 14.30 38.72
C VAL A 204 2.69 13.69 38.94
N GLY A 205 2.88 13.01 40.07
CA GLY A 205 4.15 12.39 40.43
C GLY A 205 5.14 13.34 41.13
N GLN A 206 6.35 12.84 41.40
CA GLN A 206 7.37 13.59 42.14
C GLN A 206 7.92 14.82 41.41
N TYR A 207 7.77 14.87 40.08
CA TYR A 207 8.21 15.98 39.22
C TYR A 207 7.05 16.91 38.81
N ARG A 208 5.98 16.96 39.60
CA ARG A 208 4.81 17.80 39.30
C ARG A 208 5.21 19.28 39.19
N GLY A 209 4.78 19.93 38.12
CA GLY A 209 5.08 21.34 37.82
C GLY A 209 6.31 21.53 36.94
N GLU A 210 7.08 20.46 36.69
CA GLU A 210 8.15 20.47 35.70
C GLU A 210 7.61 20.25 34.28
N SER A 211 8.42 20.60 33.28
CA SER A 211 8.16 20.31 31.88
C SER A 211 9.31 19.50 31.31
N VAL A 212 8.99 18.48 30.51
CA VAL A 212 9.98 17.66 29.80
C VAL A 212 9.74 17.75 28.30
N MET A 213 10.81 17.67 27.50
CA MET A 213 10.71 17.64 26.05
C MET A 213 10.58 16.18 25.58
N VAL A 214 9.54 15.88 24.81
CA VAL A 214 9.34 14.57 24.17
C VAL A 214 9.48 14.69 22.65
N ASP A 215 9.93 13.63 21.98
CA ASP A 215 10.13 13.65 20.53
C ASP A 215 8.80 13.84 19.79
N PHE A 216 7.77 13.07 20.18
CA PHE A 216 6.40 13.28 19.72
C PHE A 216 5.39 13.16 20.86
N TYR A 217 4.29 13.88 20.73
CA TYR A 217 3.13 13.77 21.62
C TYR A 217 1.84 13.64 20.81
N LEU A 218 1.04 12.64 21.15
CA LEU A 218 -0.28 12.41 20.58
C LEU A 218 -1.35 12.95 21.54
N PRO A 219 -1.86 14.19 21.38
CA PRO A 219 -2.70 14.86 22.36
C PRO A 219 -4.04 14.17 22.62
N GLN A 220 -4.62 13.51 21.62
CA GLN A 220 -5.89 12.80 21.79
C GLN A 220 -5.75 11.57 22.71
N GLN A 221 -4.61 10.88 22.61
CA GLN A 221 -4.30 9.68 23.39
C GLN A 221 -3.52 10.00 24.68
N ARG A 222 -2.97 11.21 24.77
CA ARG A 222 -2.07 11.65 25.85
C ARG A 222 -0.87 10.73 26.03
N VAL A 223 -0.31 10.26 24.92
CA VAL A 223 0.87 9.37 24.89
C VAL A 223 2.06 10.13 24.30
N ALA A 224 3.22 9.95 24.92
CA ALA A 224 4.51 10.41 24.39
C ALA A 224 5.15 9.30 23.54
N ILE A 225 5.87 9.68 22.49
CA ILE A 225 6.74 8.77 21.74
C ILE A 225 8.17 9.27 21.92
N VAL A 226 9.07 8.35 22.26
CA VAL A 226 10.49 8.61 22.49
C VAL A 226 11.33 7.73 21.58
N TYR A 227 12.27 8.34 20.88
CA TYR A 227 13.13 7.68 19.90
C TYR A 227 14.56 7.46 20.42
N TRP A 228 15.02 6.22 20.33
CA TRP A 228 16.36 5.77 20.73
C TRP A 228 17.24 5.54 19.49
N PRO A 229 18.14 6.48 19.14
CA PRO A 229 19.05 6.32 18.01
C PRO A 229 20.13 5.26 18.31
N ALA A 230 20.67 4.61 17.27
CA ALA A 230 21.72 3.60 17.44
C ALA A 230 23.05 4.18 17.96
N ASP A 231 23.39 5.40 17.54
CA ASP A 231 24.58 6.12 17.99
C ASP A 231 24.17 7.48 18.59
N PRO A 232 23.75 7.51 19.87
CA PRO A 232 23.34 8.74 20.53
C PRO A 232 24.54 9.67 20.75
N LYS A 233 24.36 10.95 20.42
CA LYS A 233 25.33 12.00 20.77
C LYS A 233 25.64 12.00 22.28
N PRO A 234 26.84 12.44 22.70
CA PRO A 234 27.19 12.54 24.12
C PRO A 234 26.12 13.27 24.92
N GLY A 235 25.72 12.70 26.06
CA GLY A 235 24.68 13.24 26.94
C GLY A 235 23.24 12.89 26.54
N LYS A 236 22.96 12.50 25.28
CA LYS A 236 21.60 12.14 24.84
C LYS A 236 21.07 10.91 25.58
N LEU A 237 21.90 9.87 25.74
CA LEU A 237 21.52 8.66 26.48
C LEU A 237 21.08 8.98 27.92
N ALA A 238 21.85 9.80 28.64
CA ALA A 238 21.52 10.19 30.01
C ALA A 238 20.24 11.03 30.07
N ALA A 239 20.06 11.97 29.14
CA ALA A 239 18.85 12.77 29.03
C ALA A 239 17.60 11.93 28.73
N THR A 240 17.71 10.93 27.84
CA THR A 240 16.59 10.03 27.52
C THR A 240 16.24 9.11 28.70
N LEU A 241 17.23 8.66 29.48
CA LEU A 241 17.00 7.89 30.71
C LEU A 241 16.29 8.73 31.78
N ASP A 242 16.72 9.98 32.00
CA ASP A 242 16.04 10.93 32.90
C ASP A 242 14.60 11.22 32.43
N LEU A 243 14.40 11.45 31.14
CA LEU A 243 13.08 11.64 30.53
C LEU A 243 12.17 10.43 30.81
N ARG A 244 12.68 9.21 30.61
CA ARG A 244 11.93 7.97 30.86
C ARG A 244 11.50 7.85 32.32
N GLU A 245 12.40 8.16 33.26
CA GLU A 245 12.08 8.15 34.69
C GLU A 245 10.97 9.17 35.02
N LYS A 246 11.09 10.40 34.51
CA LYS A 246 10.11 11.47 34.72
C LYS A 246 8.73 11.13 34.16
N LEU A 247 8.66 10.61 32.92
CA LEU A 247 7.41 10.18 32.29
C LEU A 247 6.74 9.05 33.09
N LYS A 248 7.53 8.08 33.56
CA LYS A 248 7.05 6.98 34.40
C LYS A 248 6.50 7.48 35.73
N ALA A 249 7.21 8.37 36.42
CA ALA A 249 6.75 8.96 37.68
C ALA A 249 5.47 9.78 37.50
N ALA A 250 5.28 10.40 36.33
CA ALA A 250 4.08 11.12 35.95
C ALA A 250 2.93 10.23 35.44
N HIS A 251 3.10 8.90 35.43
CA HIS A 251 2.13 7.94 34.87
C HIS A 251 1.70 8.30 33.43
N CYS A 252 2.60 8.92 32.66
CA CYS A 252 2.35 9.24 31.26
C CYS A 252 2.60 7.99 30.41
N PRO A 253 1.62 7.53 29.61
CA PRO A 253 1.86 6.49 28.62
C PRO A 253 3.00 6.89 27.68
N VAL A 254 3.94 5.97 27.44
CA VAL A 254 5.08 6.20 26.54
C VAL A 254 5.24 5.03 25.58
N ILE A 255 5.49 5.34 24.32
CA ILE A 255 5.95 4.39 23.30
C ILE A 255 7.42 4.67 23.05
N GLU A 256 8.26 3.69 23.31
CA GLU A 256 9.70 3.77 23.06
C GLU A 256 10.01 3.07 21.74
N LEU A 257 10.70 3.76 20.81
CA LEU A 257 11.09 3.23 19.51
C LEU A 257 12.62 3.23 19.39
N GLU A 258 13.20 2.08 19.08
CA GLU A 258 14.62 1.93 18.81
C GLU A 258 14.93 2.03 17.31
N GLN A 259 16.14 2.46 16.95
CA GLN A 259 16.61 2.52 15.56
C GLN A 259 16.41 1.20 14.79
N SER A 260 16.61 0.04 15.45
CA SER A 260 16.45 -1.30 14.87
C SER A 260 14.99 -1.64 14.53
N GLN A 261 14.04 -0.97 15.16
CA GLN A 261 12.61 -1.20 14.97
C GLN A 261 12.05 -0.45 13.76
N LEU A 262 12.79 0.54 13.23
CA LEU A 262 12.29 1.36 12.12
C LEU A 262 12.06 0.56 10.84
N ASP A 263 12.84 -0.50 10.60
CA ASP A 263 12.62 -1.38 9.45
C ASP A 263 11.21 -1.99 9.42
N ASN A 264 10.57 -2.11 10.59
CA ASN A 264 9.21 -2.60 10.76
C ASN A 264 8.32 -1.59 11.49
N LEU A 265 8.59 -0.28 11.30
CA LEU A 265 7.91 0.81 12.00
C LEU A 265 6.38 0.69 11.91
N ASP A 266 5.87 0.37 10.71
CA ASP A 266 4.43 0.27 10.44
C ASP A 266 3.74 -0.73 11.37
N GLU A 267 4.30 -1.94 11.48
CA GLU A 267 3.75 -3.01 12.31
C GLU A 267 3.90 -2.68 13.79
N ILE A 268 5.09 -2.22 14.20
CA ILE A 268 5.41 -1.98 15.61
C ILE A 268 4.56 -0.84 16.16
N LEU A 269 4.53 0.30 15.49
CA LEU A 269 3.83 1.48 15.98
C LEU A 269 2.31 1.29 15.93
N ALA A 270 1.77 0.65 14.89
CA ALA A 270 0.35 0.29 14.84
C ALA A 270 -0.04 -0.65 16.00
N ARG A 271 0.81 -1.63 16.33
CA ARG A 271 0.58 -2.55 17.46
C ARG A 271 0.65 -1.84 18.81
N GLU A 272 1.63 -0.98 19.04
CA GLU A 272 1.75 -0.24 20.31
C GLU A 272 0.56 0.72 20.50
N LEU A 273 0.14 1.41 19.43
CA LEU A 273 -1.05 2.26 19.46
C LEU A 273 -2.34 1.45 19.70
N MET A 274 -2.45 0.25 19.13
CA MET A 274 -3.60 -0.63 19.36
C MET A 274 -3.73 -1.04 20.83
N LYS A 275 -2.61 -1.28 21.55
CA LYS A 275 -2.63 -1.54 23.00
C LYS A 275 -3.19 -0.37 23.80
N LEU A 276 -3.13 0.84 23.25
CA LEU A 276 -3.68 2.08 23.82
C LEU A 276 -5.09 2.40 23.29
N GLY A 277 -5.73 1.47 22.59
CA GLY A 277 -7.08 1.64 22.03
C GLY A 277 -7.14 2.45 20.74
N VAL A 278 -6.00 2.71 20.09
CA VAL A 278 -5.96 3.41 18.80
C VAL A 278 -5.71 2.42 17.68
N ALA A 279 -6.73 2.23 16.85
CA ALA A 279 -6.62 1.44 15.65
C ALA A 279 -6.21 2.33 14.47
N VAL A 280 -5.03 2.04 13.93
CA VAL A 280 -4.50 2.68 12.73
C VAL A 280 -4.82 1.78 11.55
N TYR A 281 -5.82 2.17 10.76
CA TYR A 281 -6.30 1.42 9.59
C TYR A 281 -5.83 2.10 8.31
#